data_AF-A0A523TTL4-F1
#
_entry.id   AF-A0A523TTL4-F1
#
_cell.length_a   1.000
_cell.length_b   1.000
_cell.length_c   1.000
_cell.angle_alpha   90.00
_cell.angle_beta   90.00
_cell.angle_gamma   90.00
#
_symmetry.space_group_name_H-M   'P 1'
#
loop_
_entity.id
_entity.type
_entity.pdbx_description
1 polymer ?
#
loop_
_entity_poly.entity_id
_entity_poly.type
_entity_poly.pdbx_seq_one_letter_code
_entity_poly.pdbx_strand_id
1 'polypeptide(L)'
;MSRRIILIAVLSFIMAFTVAEGAFIVRSGGAIIRGKITKEDEHHVWIKTKYGEQKIPRTSIVEIKTDEEVFLEFKSRFEKAGKSSGLTEFEQLLAWCKSYKLKEEGNRCAKELIKRSPLHVKARKWLRHKRVDGKWVGPEDEKKESEDETIDDSEEEEEEKTEKTEDEKEPETAETVIKKAEQLVENGKTRRAIGIVERFIKVGEMSDDERAALEQLVIDLACEFDMEEAKKLFKQASTAIRAYTLLEKVYTKHADVSPEMAKKFRDLYVMVRNRFLFSIDDFENPELRKKWTMHQTSISFTKDPAKIKQGFTAASFYVRENVISDVITINIPTNWKKYKYLSFFLYWKGDAPGRRELTIDAATDANNWWLRTNNIDWQGWRLVKLKIWQSGNKFFTHNDPVWERITFLRFYIEEGPGGTIILDDIKLER
;
A
#
# COMPACT_ATOMS: atom_id res chain seq x y z
N MET A 1 52.63 -41.06 -41.77
CA MET A 1 51.22 -41.27 -42.15
C MET A 1 50.39 -40.07 -41.71
N SER A 2 49.95 -39.31 -42.71
CA SER A 2 48.80 -38.38 -42.82
C SER A 2 48.05 -37.98 -41.53
N ARG A 3 48.21 -36.75 -41.00
CA ARG A 3 47.50 -35.49 -41.34
C ARG A 3 45.96 -35.56 -41.32
N ARG A 4 45.32 -35.04 -40.25
CA ARG A 4 44.07 -34.23 -40.29
C ARG A 4 44.01 -33.29 -39.07
N ILE A 5 44.59 -32.09 -39.22
CA ILE A 5 44.37 -30.94 -38.33
C ILE A 5 43.10 -30.25 -38.85
N ILE A 6 42.01 -30.29 -38.08
CA ILE A 6 40.79 -29.56 -38.39
C ILE A 6 40.98 -28.12 -37.88
N LEU A 7 41.31 -27.24 -38.82
CA LEU A 7 41.43 -25.81 -38.64
C LEU A 7 40.01 -25.24 -38.58
N ILE A 8 39.47 -25.03 -37.38
CA ILE A 8 38.21 -24.31 -37.20
C ILE A 8 38.51 -22.83 -37.44
N ALA A 9 38.14 -22.35 -38.63
CA ALA A 9 38.15 -20.95 -38.97
C ALA A 9 37.13 -20.23 -38.08
N VAL A 10 37.63 -19.56 -37.03
CA VAL A 10 36.87 -18.59 -36.24
C VAL A 10 36.65 -17.38 -37.13
N LEU A 11 35.52 -17.41 -37.85
CA LEU A 11 35.01 -16.33 -38.66
C LEU A 11 34.66 -15.16 -37.72
N SER A 12 35.64 -14.30 -37.47
CA SER A 12 35.47 -13.04 -36.75
C SER A 12 34.59 -12.11 -37.59
N PHE A 13 33.28 -12.28 -37.46
CA PHE A 13 32.27 -11.37 -37.98
C PHE A 13 32.34 -10.10 -37.13
N ILE A 14 33.28 -9.21 -37.47
CA ILE A 14 33.30 -7.84 -36.97
C ILE A 14 32.12 -7.14 -37.63
N MET A 15 30.95 -7.31 -37.03
CA MET A 15 29.75 -6.58 -37.37
C MET A 15 30.08 -5.11 -37.13
N ALA A 16 30.21 -4.33 -38.20
CA ALA A 16 30.33 -2.89 -38.11
C ALA A 16 29.02 -2.38 -37.51
N PHE A 17 29.00 -2.23 -36.18
CA PHE A 17 27.85 -1.71 -35.45
C PHE A 17 27.65 -0.28 -35.93
N THR A 18 26.68 -0.10 -36.84
CA THR A 18 26.05 1.19 -37.04
C THR A 18 25.61 1.66 -35.66
N VAL A 19 26.17 2.78 -35.23
CA VAL A 19 25.97 3.31 -33.89
C VAL A 19 24.52 3.75 -33.78
N ALA A 20 23.64 2.82 -33.40
CA ALA A 20 22.21 3.05 -33.32
C ALA A 20 21.92 4.22 -32.38
N GLU A 21 21.16 5.18 -32.89
CA GLU A 21 20.68 6.31 -32.11
C GLU A 21 19.58 5.80 -31.17
N GLY A 22 19.94 5.57 -29.91
CA GLY A 22 19.01 5.12 -28.87
C GLY A 22 18.71 3.63 -28.91
N ALA A 23 19.00 2.96 -27.80
CA ALA A 23 18.63 1.58 -27.54
C ALA A 23 17.88 1.48 -26.21
N PHE A 24 16.94 0.54 -26.16
CA PHE A 24 16.18 0.10 -25.00
C PHE A 24 16.72 -1.24 -24.53
N ILE A 25 17.29 -1.27 -23.33
CA ILE A 25 17.73 -2.49 -22.66
C ILE A 25 16.63 -2.94 -21.70
N VAL A 26 16.03 -4.09 -21.98
CA VAL A 26 15.03 -4.75 -21.11
C VAL A 26 15.74 -5.74 -20.20
N ARG A 27 15.60 -5.56 -18.88
CA ARG A 27 16.26 -6.43 -17.88
C ARG A 27 15.33 -7.53 -17.36
N SER A 28 15.88 -8.57 -16.73
CA SER A 28 15.15 -9.74 -16.21
C SER A 28 14.09 -9.41 -15.14
N GLY A 29 14.17 -8.24 -14.52
CA GLY A 29 13.16 -7.71 -13.59
C GLY A 29 12.11 -6.78 -14.21
N GLY A 30 12.07 -6.65 -15.54
CA GLY A 30 11.15 -5.75 -16.27
C GLY A 30 11.58 -4.28 -16.30
N ALA A 31 12.74 -3.94 -15.76
CA ALA A 31 13.29 -2.58 -15.84
C ALA A 31 13.78 -2.29 -17.27
N ILE A 32 13.38 -1.14 -17.81
CA ILE A 32 13.77 -0.68 -19.15
C ILE A 32 14.69 0.54 -19.02
N ILE A 33 15.88 0.44 -19.59
CA ILE A 33 16.87 1.52 -19.63
C ILE A 33 17.01 2.00 -21.07
N ARG A 34 16.80 3.30 -21.30
CA ARG A 34 16.99 3.93 -22.62
C ARG A 34 18.28 4.73 -22.63
N GLY A 35 19.08 4.58 -23.67
CA GLY A 35 20.35 5.29 -23.84
C GLY A 35 21.12 4.79 -25.06
N LYS A 36 22.30 5.35 -25.32
CA LYS A 36 23.14 4.96 -26.44
C LYS A 36 24.11 3.87 -26.01
N ILE A 37 24.11 2.71 -26.68
CA ILE A 37 25.12 1.67 -26.40
C ILE A 37 26.48 2.18 -26.90
N THR A 38 27.44 2.29 -25.99
CA THR A 38 28.79 2.82 -26.27
C THR A 38 29.81 1.71 -26.45
N LYS A 39 29.64 0.60 -25.73
CA LYS A 39 30.51 -0.58 -25.78
C LYS A 39 29.71 -1.82 -25.43
N GLU A 40 30.04 -2.94 -26.06
CA GLU A 40 29.48 -4.25 -25.75
C GLU A 40 30.62 -5.28 -25.75
N ASP A 41 30.64 -6.13 -24.73
CA ASP A 41 31.47 -7.32 -24.67
C ASP A 41 30.64 -8.55 -24.27
N GLU A 42 31.28 -9.71 -24.15
CA GLU A 42 30.62 -10.98 -23.83
C GLU A 42 29.85 -10.95 -22.49
N HIS A 43 30.30 -10.14 -21.54
CA HIS A 43 29.78 -10.15 -20.17
C HIS A 43 28.97 -8.91 -19.83
N HIS A 44 29.13 -7.81 -20.56
CA HIS A 44 28.57 -6.52 -20.21
C HIS A 44 28.19 -5.66 -21.42
N VAL A 45 27.21 -4.79 -21.20
CA VAL A 45 26.80 -3.72 -22.12
C VAL A 45 26.96 -2.38 -21.39
N TRP A 46 27.67 -1.45 -22.02
CA TRP A 46 27.80 -0.06 -21.56
C TRP A 46 26.78 0.80 -22.29
N ILE A 47 25.96 1.51 -21.51
CA ILE A 47 24.92 2.39 -22.04
C ILE A 47 25.11 3.80 -21.50
N LYS A 48 25.24 4.78 -22.39
CA LYS A 48 25.26 6.20 -22.06
C LYS A 48 23.85 6.73 -21.96
N THR A 49 23.42 7.02 -20.74
CA THR A 49 22.14 7.65 -20.41
C THR A 49 22.32 9.15 -20.17
N LYS A 50 21.22 9.88 -20.00
CA LYS A 50 21.28 11.29 -19.58
C LYS A 50 21.91 11.51 -18.19
N TYR A 51 22.06 10.45 -17.39
CA TYR A 51 22.68 10.48 -16.06
C TYR A 51 24.11 9.95 -16.05
N GLY A 52 24.71 9.72 -17.23
CA GLY A 52 26.04 9.14 -17.36
C GLY A 52 26.03 7.72 -17.93
N GLU A 53 27.23 7.14 -18.02
CA GLU A 53 27.45 5.78 -18.53
C GLU A 53 27.22 4.73 -17.44
N GLN A 54 26.52 3.65 -17.80
CA GLN A 54 26.21 2.54 -16.90
C GLN A 54 26.68 1.23 -17.52
N LYS A 55 27.35 0.40 -16.71
CA LYS A 55 27.78 -0.96 -17.07
C LYS A 55 26.73 -1.97 -16.59
N ILE A 56 26.13 -2.72 -17.51
CA ILE A 56 25.05 -3.67 -17.22
C ILE A 56 25.54 -5.09 -17.54
N PRO A 57 25.44 -6.06 -16.60
CA PRO A 57 25.76 -7.46 -16.89
C PRO A 57 24.83 -8.02 -17.97
N ARG A 58 25.40 -8.67 -19.00
CA ARG A 58 24.68 -9.28 -20.12
C ARG A 58 23.67 -10.33 -19.65
N THR A 59 24.00 -11.08 -18.60
CA THR A 59 23.11 -12.06 -17.95
C THR A 59 21.83 -11.47 -17.36
N SER A 60 21.82 -10.15 -17.12
CA SER A 60 20.63 -9.43 -16.62
C SER A 60 19.79 -8.80 -17.72
N ILE A 61 20.22 -8.90 -18.99
CA ILE A 61 19.56 -8.33 -20.15
C ILE A 61 18.75 -9.44 -20.84
N VAL A 62 17.44 -9.22 -20.97
CA VAL A 62 16.52 -10.10 -21.69
C VAL A 62 16.52 -9.76 -23.17
N GLU A 63 16.49 -8.47 -23.50
CA GLU A 63 16.32 -8.00 -24.86
C GLU A 63 16.93 -6.61 -25.03
N ILE A 64 17.48 -6.33 -26.21
CA ILE A 64 17.93 -5.00 -26.63
C ILE A 64 17.13 -4.64 -27.88
N LYS A 65 16.43 -3.51 -27.85
CA LYS A 65 15.70 -2.97 -29.01
C LYS A 65 16.22 -1.59 -29.37
N THR A 66 16.28 -1.30 -30.65
CA THR A 66 16.50 0.05 -31.18
C THR A 66 15.25 0.92 -31.00
N ASP A 67 15.42 2.25 -31.10
CA ASP A 67 14.29 3.17 -31.09
C ASP A 67 13.30 2.87 -32.25
N GLU A 68 13.80 2.44 -33.43
CA GLU A 68 12.99 2.07 -34.59
C GLU A 68 12.14 0.82 -34.33
N GLU A 69 12.73 -0.24 -33.77
CA GLU A 69 12.00 -1.48 -33.44
C GLU A 69 10.88 -1.21 -32.42
N VAL A 70 11.15 -0.40 -31.40
CA VAL A 70 10.14 -0.02 -30.39
C VAL A 70 9.02 0.80 -31.04
N PHE A 71 9.34 1.70 -31.97
CA PHE A 71 8.34 2.48 -32.68
C PHE A 71 7.48 1.62 -33.63
N LEU A 72 8.08 0.67 -34.35
CA LEU A 72 7.35 -0.29 -35.20
C LEU A 72 6.42 -1.17 -34.36
N GLU A 73 6.88 -1.63 -33.20
CA GLU A 73 6.07 -2.39 -32.24
C GLU A 73 4.89 -1.54 -31.72
N PHE A 74 5.14 -0.27 -31.39
CA PHE A 74 4.08 0.67 -31.00
C PHE A 74 3.02 0.78 -32.10
N LYS A 75 3.43 1.03 -33.36
CA LYS A 75 2.51 1.19 -34.49
C LYS A 75 1.63 -0.05 -34.69
N SER A 76 2.25 -1.24 -34.66
CA SER A 76 1.53 -2.51 -34.75
C SER A 76 0.50 -2.69 -33.63
N ARG A 77 0.89 -2.42 -32.37
CA ARG A 77 -0.01 -2.51 -31.21
C ARG A 77 -1.14 -1.46 -31.29
N PHE A 78 -0.84 -0.25 -31.76
CA PHE A 78 -1.81 0.84 -31.90
C PHE A 78 -2.87 0.53 -32.96
N GLU A 79 -2.46 0.03 -34.13
CA GLU A 79 -3.39 -0.42 -35.18
C GLU A 79 -4.28 -1.57 -34.69
N LYS A 80 -3.71 -2.54 -33.95
CA LYS A 80 -4.47 -3.64 -33.36
C LYS A 80 -5.48 -3.13 -32.32
N ALA A 81 -5.10 -2.20 -31.45
CA ALA A 81 -5.99 -1.58 -30.48
C ALA A 81 -7.12 -0.78 -31.17
N GLY A 82 -6.81 -0.10 -32.28
CA GLY A 82 -7.79 0.62 -33.09
C GLY A 82 -8.88 -0.27 -33.67
N LYS A 83 -8.54 -1.50 -34.08
CA LYS A 83 -9.47 -2.51 -34.61
C LYS A 83 -10.32 -3.19 -33.55
N SER A 84 -9.90 -3.18 -32.28
CA SER A 84 -10.72 -3.70 -31.19
C SER A 84 -11.83 -2.72 -30.82
N SER A 85 -13.00 -3.22 -30.44
CA SER A 85 -14.08 -2.44 -29.82
C SER A 85 -13.81 -2.14 -28.33
N GLY A 86 -12.89 -2.86 -27.71
CA GLY A 86 -12.55 -2.74 -26.29
C GLY A 86 -11.77 -1.47 -25.94
N LEU A 87 -11.83 -1.10 -24.66
CA LEU A 87 -10.94 -0.09 -24.05
C LEU A 87 -9.63 -0.73 -23.56
N THR A 88 -9.66 -2.03 -23.26
CA THR A 88 -8.59 -2.79 -22.61
C THR A 88 -7.28 -2.73 -23.39
N GLU A 89 -7.34 -2.80 -24.72
CA GLU A 89 -6.18 -2.82 -25.60
C GLU A 89 -5.44 -1.48 -25.57
N PHE A 90 -6.16 -0.37 -25.59
CA PHE A 90 -5.55 0.94 -25.42
C PHE A 90 -5.05 1.17 -24.00
N GLU A 91 -5.71 0.64 -22.96
CA GLU A 91 -5.20 0.71 -21.59
C GLU A 91 -3.87 -0.06 -21.43
N GLN A 92 -3.79 -1.26 -22.00
CA GLN A 92 -2.56 -2.07 -22.01
C GLN A 92 -1.46 -1.38 -22.81
N LEU A 93 -1.79 -0.80 -23.98
CA LEU A 93 -0.84 -0.06 -24.79
C LEU A 93 -0.33 1.20 -24.08
N LEU A 94 -1.20 1.94 -23.40
CA LEU A 94 -0.82 3.11 -22.61
C LEU A 94 0.14 2.72 -21.46
N ALA A 95 -0.14 1.60 -20.78
CA ALA A 95 0.76 1.07 -19.75
C ALA A 95 2.14 0.66 -20.33
N TRP A 96 2.15 0.09 -21.54
CA TRP A 96 3.38 -0.24 -22.26
C TRP A 96 4.16 1.01 -22.70
N CYS A 97 3.49 2.05 -23.23
CA CYS A 97 4.13 3.33 -23.54
C CYS A 97 4.77 3.95 -22.29
N LYS A 98 4.14 3.80 -21.11
CA LYS A 98 4.71 4.23 -19.83
C LYS A 98 6.00 3.51 -19.48
N SER A 99 6.09 2.20 -19.67
CA SER A 99 7.30 1.44 -19.35
C SER A 99 8.47 1.80 -20.27
N TYR A 100 8.20 2.08 -21.55
CA TYR A 100 9.19 2.53 -22.54
C TYR A 100 9.41 4.06 -22.54
N LYS A 101 8.73 4.82 -21.66
CA LYS A 101 8.80 6.29 -21.62
C LYS A 101 8.48 6.96 -22.96
N LEU A 102 7.58 6.36 -23.74
CA LEU A 102 7.08 6.87 -25.03
C LEU A 102 5.95 7.87 -24.77
N LYS A 103 6.33 9.11 -24.43
CA LYS A 103 5.38 10.12 -23.95
C LYS A 103 4.38 10.54 -25.02
N GLU A 104 4.83 10.76 -26.25
CA GLU A 104 3.99 11.24 -27.35
C GLU A 104 3.01 10.17 -27.80
N GLU A 105 3.50 8.94 -27.97
CA GLU A 105 2.72 7.74 -28.26
C GLU A 105 1.69 7.45 -27.16
N GLY A 106 2.10 7.56 -25.90
CA GLY A 106 1.21 7.43 -24.75
C GLY A 106 0.12 8.50 -24.75
N ASN A 107 0.45 9.75 -25.11
CA ASN A 107 -0.55 10.81 -25.27
C ASN A 107 -1.57 10.48 -26.37
N ARG A 108 -1.12 9.91 -27.50
CA ARG A 108 -2.03 9.45 -28.57
C ARG A 108 -2.99 8.37 -28.06
N CYS A 109 -2.48 7.38 -27.32
CA CYS A 109 -3.30 6.33 -26.71
C CYS A 109 -4.31 6.89 -25.69
N ALA A 110 -3.88 7.82 -24.84
CA ALA A 110 -4.74 8.44 -23.86
C ALA A 110 -5.86 9.27 -24.50
N LYS A 111 -5.57 9.98 -25.61
CA LYS A 111 -6.57 10.71 -26.38
C LYS A 111 -7.61 9.76 -26.99
N GLU A 112 -7.19 8.64 -27.58
CA GLU A 112 -8.12 7.62 -28.10
C GLU A 112 -8.98 7.00 -27.00
N LEU A 113 -8.41 6.72 -25.82
CA LEU A 113 -9.18 6.26 -24.65
C LEU A 113 -10.25 7.25 -24.22
N ILE A 114 -9.93 8.54 -24.15
CA ILE A 114 -10.88 9.59 -23.77
C ILE A 114 -11.97 9.75 -24.82
N LYS A 115 -11.63 9.62 -26.11
CA LYS A 115 -12.60 9.65 -27.21
C LYS A 115 -13.64 8.54 -27.08
N ARG A 116 -13.21 7.33 -26.71
CA ARG A 116 -14.10 6.17 -26.51
C ARG A 116 -14.81 6.19 -25.15
N SER A 117 -14.16 6.75 -24.13
CA SER A 117 -14.68 6.83 -22.76
C SER A 117 -14.34 8.20 -22.16
N PRO A 118 -15.25 9.19 -22.29
CA PRO A 118 -14.99 10.56 -21.84
C PRO A 118 -14.66 10.69 -20.35
N LEU A 119 -15.08 9.74 -19.51
CA LEU A 119 -14.81 9.74 -18.07
C LEU A 119 -13.61 8.86 -17.65
N HIS A 120 -12.77 8.44 -18.60
CA HIS A 120 -11.66 7.54 -18.34
C HIS A 120 -10.54 8.17 -17.47
N VAL A 121 -10.63 7.95 -16.16
CA VAL A 121 -9.80 8.59 -15.13
C VAL A 121 -8.29 8.42 -15.39
N LYS A 122 -7.83 7.21 -15.76
CA LYS A 122 -6.40 6.95 -15.96
C LYS A 122 -5.81 7.73 -17.14
N ALA A 123 -6.57 7.84 -18.23
CA ALA A 123 -6.13 8.53 -19.44
C ALA A 123 -6.11 10.06 -19.23
N ARG A 124 -7.11 10.59 -18.52
CA ARG A 124 -7.14 12.01 -18.13
C ARG A 124 -6.00 12.38 -17.21
N LYS A 125 -5.71 11.54 -16.21
CA LYS A 125 -4.53 11.72 -15.34
C LYS A 125 -3.21 11.67 -16.12
N TRP A 126 -3.11 10.78 -17.12
CA TRP A 126 -1.93 10.73 -18.00
C TRP A 126 -1.71 12.04 -18.75
N LEU A 127 -2.78 12.63 -19.29
CA LEU A 127 -2.76 13.94 -19.95
C LEU A 127 -2.73 15.12 -18.96
N ARG A 128 -2.60 14.87 -17.66
CA ARG A 128 -2.58 15.89 -16.59
C ARG A 128 -3.86 16.72 -16.47
N HIS A 129 -5.00 16.19 -16.90
CA HIS A 129 -6.28 16.87 -16.67
C HIS A 129 -6.63 16.83 -15.17
N LYS A 130 -7.15 17.92 -14.63
CA LYS A 130 -7.64 18.02 -13.24
C LYS A 130 -9.16 18.00 -13.22
N ARG A 131 -9.75 17.64 -12.08
CA ARG A 131 -11.21 17.69 -11.90
C ARG A 131 -11.56 18.93 -11.07
N VAL A 132 -12.17 19.91 -11.70
CA VAL A 132 -12.61 21.19 -11.10
C VAL A 132 -14.12 21.26 -11.30
N ASP A 133 -14.86 21.44 -10.20
CA ASP A 133 -16.33 21.51 -10.18
C ASP A 133 -17.03 20.39 -10.96
N GLY A 134 -16.54 19.17 -10.77
CA GLY A 134 -17.10 17.97 -11.40
C GLY A 134 -16.70 17.78 -12.87
N LYS A 135 -16.16 18.80 -13.54
CA LYS A 135 -15.68 18.77 -14.93
C LYS A 135 -14.19 18.46 -14.98
N TRP A 136 -13.72 17.92 -16.10
CA TRP A 136 -12.31 17.64 -16.32
C TRP A 136 -11.70 18.73 -17.19
N VAL A 137 -10.77 19.50 -16.61
CA VAL A 137 -10.10 20.65 -17.23
C VAL A 137 -8.70 20.22 -17.66
N GLY A 138 -8.35 20.44 -18.93
CA GLY A 138 -7.02 20.15 -19.47
C GLY A 138 -6.02 21.28 -19.22
N PRO A 139 -4.71 21.04 -19.34
CA PRO A 139 -3.69 22.08 -19.18
C PRO A 139 -3.86 23.26 -20.16
N GLU A 140 -4.44 23.02 -21.33
CA GLU A 140 -4.72 24.07 -22.33
C GLU A 140 -5.96 24.90 -21.96
N ASP A 141 -6.90 24.32 -21.21
CA ASP A 141 -8.08 25.03 -20.73
C ASP A 141 -7.73 25.89 -19.50
N GLU A 142 -6.88 25.37 -18.59
CA GLU A 142 -6.36 26.13 -17.42
C GLU A 142 -5.65 27.42 -17.85
N LYS A 143 -4.94 27.39 -18.98
CA LYS A 143 -4.23 28.57 -19.49
C LYS A 143 -5.19 29.67 -19.99
N LYS A 144 -6.36 29.30 -20.52
CA LYS A 144 -7.34 30.27 -21.00
C LYS A 144 -8.10 30.93 -19.86
N GLU A 145 -8.51 30.15 -18.85
CA GLU A 145 -9.22 30.70 -17.68
C GLU A 145 -8.35 31.70 -16.91
N SER A 146 -7.05 31.44 -16.77
CA SER A 146 -6.12 32.40 -16.12
C SER A 146 -5.82 33.65 -16.94
N GLU A 147 -5.95 33.60 -18.27
CA GLU A 147 -5.80 34.78 -19.13
C GLU A 147 -7.10 35.64 -19.15
N ASP A 148 -8.28 35.03 -18.98
CA ASP A 148 -9.56 35.76 -18.87
C ASP A 148 -9.79 36.40 -17.48
N GLU A 149 -9.29 35.79 -16.39
CA GLU A 149 -9.39 36.36 -15.03
C GLU A 149 -8.47 37.58 -14.78
N THR A 150 -7.56 37.93 -15.70
CA THR A 150 -6.64 39.07 -15.52
C THR A 150 -7.07 40.38 -16.20
N ILE A 151 -8.31 40.46 -16.72
CA ILE A 151 -8.77 41.63 -17.51
C ILE A 151 -9.73 42.58 -16.75
N ASP A 152 -10.25 42.25 -15.55
CA ASP A 152 -11.32 43.07 -14.93
C ASP A 152 -11.09 43.52 -13.47
N ASP A 153 -9.85 43.48 -12.95
CA ASP A 153 -9.51 43.88 -11.56
C ASP A 153 -8.59 45.11 -11.48
N SER A 154 -8.66 46.03 -12.46
CA SER A 154 -7.84 47.26 -12.43
C SER A 154 -8.46 48.47 -11.72
N GLU A 155 -9.62 48.36 -11.05
CA GLU A 155 -10.26 49.54 -10.43
C GLU A 155 -10.66 49.47 -8.95
N GLU A 156 -10.57 48.35 -8.22
CA GLU A 156 -10.87 48.37 -6.78
C GLU A 156 -9.97 47.40 -6.01
N GLU A 157 -8.85 47.89 -5.45
CA GLU A 157 -8.27 47.42 -4.17
C GLU A 157 -7.00 48.24 -3.82
N GLU A 158 -7.19 49.52 -3.50
CA GLU A 158 -6.37 50.19 -2.48
C GLU A 158 -7.05 49.97 -1.13
N GLU A 159 -6.78 48.84 -0.45
CA GLU A 159 -6.72 48.78 1.02
C GLU A 159 -6.17 47.43 1.52
N GLU A 160 -5.17 47.53 2.39
CA GLU A 160 -4.67 46.47 3.30
C GLU A 160 -3.72 45.37 2.77
N LYS A 161 -2.67 45.77 2.05
CA LYS A 161 -1.39 45.03 2.06
C LYS A 161 -0.48 45.54 3.18
N THR A 162 -0.60 44.93 4.36
CA THR A 162 0.54 44.79 5.28
C THR A 162 0.98 43.34 5.34
N GLU A 163 1.70 42.94 4.30
CA GLU A 163 2.51 41.72 4.29
C GLU A 163 3.76 41.98 5.14
N LYS A 164 3.61 41.84 6.47
CA LYS A 164 4.77 41.72 7.36
C LYS A 164 5.45 40.39 7.03
N THR A 165 6.70 40.50 6.58
CA THR A 165 7.68 39.42 6.40
C THR A 165 7.60 38.38 7.52
N GLU A 166 7.52 37.10 7.14
CA GLU A 166 7.31 35.94 8.03
C GLU A 166 8.43 35.73 9.09
N ASP A 167 9.53 36.46 9.02
CA ASP A 167 10.72 36.23 9.85
C ASP A 167 10.67 36.84 11.27
N GLU A 168 9.60 37.55 11.66
CA GLU A 168 9.48 38.18 13.00
C GLU A 168 8.17 37.86 13.76
N LYS A 169 7.36 36.90 13.30
CA LYS A 169 6.20 36.47 14.10
C LYS A 169 6.65 35.54 15.22
N GLU A 170 6.37 35.94 16.46
CA GLU A 170 6.50 35.07 17.62
C GLU A 170 5.88 33.69 17.32
N PRO A 171 6.53 32.59 17.73
CA PRO A 171 6.00 31.25 17.46
C PRO A 171 4.59 31.15 18.04
N GLU A 172 3.59 30.88 17.18
CA GLU A 172 2.22 30.60 17.64
C GLU A 172 2.30 29.45 18.66
N THR A 173 1.69 29.62 19.84
CA THR A 173 1.60 28.55 20.84
C THR A 173 0.33 27.72 20.61
N ALA A 174 0.29 26.49 21.10
CA ALA A 174 -0.89 25.62 20.96
C ALA A 174 -2.18 26.31 21.48
N GLU A 175 -2.07 27.05 22.59
CA GLU A 175 -3.19 27.77 23.18
C GLU A 175 -3.73 28.88 22.26
N THR A 176 -2.83 29.64 21.60
CA THR A 176 -3.25 30.68 20.63
C THR A 176 -3.94 30.09 19.41
N VAL A 177 -3.48 28.92 18.95
CA VAL A 177 -4.07 28.19 17.83
C VAL A 177 -5.44 27.63 18.19
N ILE A 178 -5.62 27.09 19.40
CA ILE A 178 -6.91 26.60 19.91
C ILE A 178 -7.92 27.75 19.94
N LYS A 179 -7.60 28.88 20.59
CA LYS A 179 -8.51 30.04 20.68
C LYS A 179 -8.92 30.57 19.31
N LYS A 180 -7.96 30.63 18.37
CA LYS A 180 -8.21 31.07 16.99
C LYS A 180 -9.10 30.09 16.23
N ALA A 181 -8.94 28.78 16.47
CA ALA A 181 -9.78 27.76 15.89
C ALA A 181 -11.21 27.82 16.45
N GLU A 182 -11.37 27.94 17.76
CA GLU A 182 -12.67 28.13 18.44
C GLU A 182 -13.40 29.37 17.91
N GLN A 183 -12.71 30.52 17.83
CA GLN A 183 -13.30 31.75 17.29
C GLN A 183 -13.73 31.59 15.82
N LEU A 184 -12.98 30.84 15.01
CA LEU A 184 -13.38 30.56 13.63
C LEU A 184 -14.63 29.67 13.58
N VAL A 185 -14.80 28.78 14.53
CA VAL A 185 -15.96 27.87 14.61
C VAL A 185 -17.20 28.64 15.02
N GLU A 186 -17.10 29.51 16.03
CA GLU A 186 -18.18 30.43 16.42
C GLU A 186 -18.65 31.31 15.26
N ASN A 187 -17.74 31.66 14.34
CA ASN A 187 -18.04 32.43 13.14
C ASN A 187 -18.51 31.59 11.94
N GLY A 188 -18.82 30.30 12.11
CA GLY A 188 -19.23 29.39 11.04
C GLY A 188 -18.13 29.04 10.03
N LYS A 189 -16.85 29.31 10.35
CA LYS A 189 -15.68 29.08 9.49
C LYS A 189 -14.93 27.81 9.90
N THR A 190 -15.65 26.73 10.23
CA THR A 190 -15.12 25.46 10.76
C THR A 190 -14.02 24.84 9.88
N ARG A 191 -14.15 24.92 8.54
CA ARG A 191 -13.12 24.41 7.61
C ARG A 191 -11.78 25.16 7.72
N ARG A 192 -11.84 26.47 8.00
CA ARG A 192 -10.64 27.31 8.20
C ARG A 192 -10.01 27.02 9.56
N ALA A 193 -10.82 26.75 10.59
CA ALA A 193 -10.36 26.33 11.91
C ALA A 193 -9.53 25.03 11.83
N ILE A 194 -10.07 24.00 11.16
CA ILE A 194 -9.37 22.72 10.95
C ILE A 194 -8.04 22.94 10.21
N GLY A 195 -8.04 23.73 9.13
CA GLY A 195 -6.82 23.97 8.36
C GLY A 195 -5.70 24.67 9.15
N ILE A 196 -6.05 25.50 10.14
CA ILE A 196 -5.08 26.12 11.05
C ILE A 196 -4.51 25.10 12.03
N VAL A 197 -5.36 24.27 12.65
CA VAL A 197 -4.92 23.21 13.57
C VAL A 197 -4.04 22.18 12.87
N GLU A 198 -4.40 21.76 11.65
CA GLU A 198 -3.60 20.79 10.87
C GLU A 198 -2.21 21.33 10.50
N ARG A 199 -2.13 22.60 10.10
CA ARG A 199 -0.84 23.25 9.81
C ARG A 199 0.02 23.32 11.06
N PHE A 200 -0.58 23.67 12.18
CA PHE A 200 0.12 23.78 13.46
C PHE A 200 0.70 22.42 13.91
N ILE A 201 -0.10 21.35 13.87
CA ILE A 201 0.35 19.97 14.19
C ILE A 201 1.49 19.50 13.28
N LYS A 202 1.58 20.03 12.05
CA LYS A 202 2.60 19.64 11.07
C LYS A 202 3.96 20.30 11.31
N VAL A 203 3.97 21.49 11.91
CA VAL A 203 5.15 22.38 11.95
C VAL A 203 5.71 22.52 13.37
N GLY A 204 4.88 22.38 14.41
CA GLY A 204 5.31 22.62 15.79
C GLY A 204 6.00 21.42 16.46
N GLU A 205 7.11 21.69 17.16
CA GLU A 205 7.50 20.91 18.33
C GLU A 205 6.48 21.22 19.44
N MET A 206 5.70 20.21 19.84
CA MET A 206 4.64 20.35 20.84
C MET A 206 4.77 19.23 21.86
N SER A 207 4.43 19.53 23.11
CA SER A 207 4.32 18.51 24.15
C SER A 207 3.20 17.52 23.84
N ASP A 208 3.27 16.33 24.41
CA ASP A 208 2.23 15.30 24.23
C ASP A 208 0.85 15.78 24.75
N ASP A 209 0.82 16.64 25.77
CA ASP A 209 -0.41 17.20 26.34
C ASP A 209 -1.06 18.25 25.42
N GLU A 210 -0.27 19.17 24.85
CA GLU A 210 -0.75 20.16 23.87
C GLU A 210 -1.26 19.48 22.61
N ARG A 211 -0.57 18.41 22.19
CA ARG A 211 -1.00 17.59 21.06
C ARG A 211 -2.33 16.90 21.36
N ALA A 212 -2.50 16.34 22.56
CA ALA A 212 -3.74 15.69 22.96
C ALA A 212 -4.93 16.69 23.01
N ALA A 213 -4.70 17.92 23.47
CA ALA A 213 -5.72 18.97 23.50
C ALA A 213 -6.16 19.39 22.09
N LEU A 214 -5.21 19.63 21.18
CA LEU A 214 -5.51 19.94 19.78
C LEU A 214 -6.19 18.77 19.06
N GLU A 215 -5.79 17.53 19.36
CA GLU A 215 -6.47 16.35 18.85
C GLU A 215 -7.91 16.28 19.34
N GLN A 216 -8.18 16.54 20.62
CA GLN A 216 -9.53 16.57 21.20
C GLN A 216 -10.41 17.62 20.54
N LEU A 217 -9.87 18.83 20.30
CA LEU A 217 -10.58 19.90 19.59
C LEU A 217 -10.99 19.46 18.18
N VAL A 218 -10.11 18.79 17.42
CA VAL A 218 -10.46 18.27 16.09
C VAL A 218 -11.58 17.23 16.16
N ILE A 219 -11.66 16.42 17.22
CA ILE A 219 -12.78 15.49 17.45
C ILE A 219 -14.07 16.26 17.61
N ASP A 220 -14.06 17.23 18.52
CA ASP A 220 -15.26 17.99 18.88
C ASP A 220 -15.78 18.77 17.67
N LEU A 221 -14.87 19.37 16.89
CA LEU A 221 -15.20 20.02 15.62
C LEU A 221 -15.69 19.03 14.55
N ALA A 222 -15.13 17.82 14.47
CA ALA A 222 -15.57 16.81 13.51
C ALA A 222 -16.97 16.27 13.82
N CYS A 223 -17.36 16.24 15.11
CA CYS A 223 -18.68 15.80 15.57
C CYS A 223 -19.82 16.76 15.16
N GLU A 224 -19.50 18.02 14.83
CA GLU A 224 -20.49 19.00 14.35
C GLU A 224 -20.80 18.87 12.84
N PHE A 225 -20.05 18.05 12.09
CA PHE A 225 -20.26 17.86 10.65
C PHE A 225 -21.25 16.75 10.32
N ASP A 226 -21.85 16.84 9.12
CA ASP A 226 -22.51 15.69 8.51
C ASP A 226 -21.48 14.59 8.15
N MET A 227 -21.96 13.35 8.09
CA MET A 227 -21.14 12.15 7.88
C MET A 227 -20.31 12.13 6.59
N GLU A 228 -20.71 12.82 5.53
CA GLU A 228 -19.95 12.91 4.28
C GLU A 228 -18.78 13.89 4.38
N GLU A 229 -18.95 15.02 5.07
CA GLU A 229 -17.86 15.97 5.32
C GLU A 229 -16.86 15.39 6.32
N ALA A 230 -17.33 14.69 7.36
CA ALA A 230 -16.49 13.92 8.28
C ALA A 230 -15.65 12.86 7.53
N LYS A 231 -16.26 12.07 6.63
CA LYS A 231 -15.56 11.09 5.78
C LYS A 231 -14.45 11.73 4.94
N LYS A 232 -14.68 12.94 4.42
CA LYS A 232 -13.71 13.69 3.59
C LYS A 232 -12.53 14.20 4.42
N LEU A 233 -12.79 14.72 5.62
CA LEU A 233 -11.78 15.14 6.59
C LEU A 233 -10.93 13.94 7.05
N PHE A 234 -11.56 12.82 7.42
CA PHE A 234 -10.85 11.58 7.79
C PHE A 234 -10.05 10.96 6.64
N LYS A 235 -10.46 11.20 5.39
CA LYS A 235 -9.71 10.78 4.19
C LYS A 235 -8.45 11.63 3.97
N GLN A 236 -8.42 12.85 4.49
CA GLN A 236 -7.31 13.81 4.39
C GLN A 236 -6.33 13.70 5.56
N ALA A 237 -6.80 13.35 6.76
CA ALA A 237 -5.94 13.10 7.92
C ALA A 237 -5.00 11.90 7.68
N SER A 238 -3.69 12.16 7.56
CA SER A 238 -2.66 11.16 7.27
C SER A 238 -2.24 10.32 8.48
N THR A 239 -3.14 10.03 9.41
CA THR A 239 -2.84 9.18 10.56
C THR A 239 -4.03 8.27 10.89
N ALA A 240 -4.11 7.16 10.16
CA ALA A 240 -5.19 6.18 10.29
C ALA A 240 -5.28 5.50 11.67
N ILE A 241 -4.15 5.38 12.36
CA ILE A 241 -4.12 4.89 13.74
C ILE A 241 -4.82 5.90 14.66
N ARG A 242 -4.67 7.22 14.41
CA ARG A 242 -5.37 8.26 15.16
C ARG A 242 -6.86 8.26 14.84
N ALA A 243 -7.25 8.20 13.56
CA ALA A 243 -8.66 8.07 13.16
C ALA A 243 -9.34 6.83 13.79
N TYR A 244 -8.61 5.72 13.92
CA TYR A 244 -9.06 4.52 14.63
C TYR A 244 -9.27 4.78 16.13
N THR A 245 -8.28 5.35 16.83
CA THR A 245 -8.39 5.67 18.26
C THR A 245 -9.49 6.70 18.54
N LEU A 246 -9.68 7.67 17.64
CA LEU A 246 -10.79 8.63 17.70
C LEU A 246 -12.15 7.93 17.57
N LEU A 247 -12.33 7.07 16.56
CA LEU A 247 -13.58 6.34 16.36
C LEU A 247 -13.94 5.44 17.55
N GLU A 248 -12.95 4.78 18.14
CA GLU A 248 -13.13 3.94 19.33
C GLU A 248 -13.53 4.76 20.57
N LYS A 249 -12.92 5.94 20.78
CA LYS A 249 -13.28 6.87 21.85
C LYS A 249 -14.67 7.48 21.67
N VAL A 250 -15.03 7.88 20.45
CA VAL A 250 -16.38 8.40 20.13
C VAL A 250 -17.43 7.31 20.36
N TYR A 251 -17.17 6.09 19.91
CA TYR A 251 -18.08 4.95 20.09
C TYR A 251 -18.30 4.60 21.58
N THR A 252 -17.23 4.62 22.38
CA THR A 252 -17.32 4.30 23.82
C THR A 252 -17.96 5.42 24.64
N LYS A 253 -17.76 6.70 24.27
CA LYS A 253 -18.33 7.86 24.97
C LYS A 253 -19.83 8.07 24.68
N HIS A 254 -20.31 7.63 23.52
CA HIS A 254 -21.70 7.80 23.11
C HIS A 254 -22.46 6.47 23.07
N ALA A 255 -22.48 5.71 24.17
CA ALA A 255 -23.19 4.43 24.25
C ALA A 255 -24.70 4.52 23.94
N ASP A 256 -25.28 5.72 23.99
CA ASP A 256 -26.70 6.00 23.75
C ASP A 256 -27.03 6.44 22.30
N VAL A 257 -26.11 6.30 21.33
CA VAL A 257 -26.47 6.60 19.92
C VAL A 257 -27.54 5.65 19.38
N SER A 258 -28.41 6.18 18.52
CA SER A 258 -29.45 5.39 17.86
C SER A 258 -28.85 4.19 17.12
N PRO A 259 -29.57 3.05 17.03
CA PRO A 259 -29.07 1.84 16.36
C PRO A 259 -28.58 2.07 14.92
N GLU A 260 -29.21 3.01 14.20
CA GLU A 260 -28.82 3.37 12.83
C GLU A 260 -27.47 4.10 12.79
N MET A 261 -27.23 4.99 13.75
CA MET A 261 -25.96 5.73 13.85
C MET A 261 -24.84 4.81 14.34
N ALA A 262 -25.10 3.94 15.31
CA ALA A 262 -24.16 2.90 15.72
C ALA A 262 -23.77 1.96 14.56
N LYS A 263 -24.71 1.62 13.68
CA LYS A 263 -24.43 0.87 12.45
C LYS A 263 -23.54 1.67 11.49
N LYS A 264 -23.84 2.94 11.23
CA LYS A 264 -23.01 3.80 10.35
C LYS A 264 -21.59 3.97 10.89
N PHE A 265 -21.41 4.13 12.20
CA PHE A 265 -20.09 4.16 12.84
C PHE A 265 -19.35 2.84 12.70
N ARG A 266 -20.04 1.70 12.89
CA ARG A 266 -19.48 0.37 12.67
C ARG A 266 -19.02 0.18 11.24
N ASP A 267 -19.84 0.57 10.27
CA ASP A 267 -19.51 0.45 8.84
C ASP A 267 -18.31 1.33 8.46
N LEU A 268 -18.24 2.57 8.98
CA LEU A 268 -17.11 3.47 8.78
C LEU A 268 -15.84 2.93 9.45
N TYR A 269 -15.95 2.41 10.68
CA TYR A 269 -14.86 1.76 11.40
C TYR A 269 -14.29 0.57 10.61
N VAL A 270 -15.15 -0.31 10.10
CA VAL A 270 -14.75 -1.43 9.25
C VAL A 270 -14.07 -0.93 7.97
N MET A 271 -14.60 0.13 7.34
CA MET A 271 -14.01 0.72 6.13
C MET A 271 -12.60 1.29 6.38
N VAL A 272 -12.41 2.03 7.47
CA VAL A 272 -11.12 2.63 7.84
C VAL A 272 -10.13 1.54 8.27
N ARG A 273 -10.57 0.58 9.10
CA ARG A 273 -9.79 -0.60 9.52
C ARG A 273 -9.25 -1.35 8.30
N ASN A 274 -10.11 -1.69 7.35
CA ASN A 274 -9.74 -2.45 6.14
C ASN A 274 -8.76 -1.73 5.20
N ARG A 275 -8.60 -0.40 5.33
CA ARG A 275 -7.67 0.37 4.49
C ARG A 275 -6.21 0.24 4.93
N PHE A 276 -5.98 -0.01 6.23
CA PHE A 276 -4.64 0.00 6.84
C PHE A 276 -4.28 -1.31 7.52
N LEU A 277 -5.28 -2.02 8.03
CA LEU A 277 -5.19 -3.36 8.56
C LEU A 277 -5.84 -4.28 7.54
N PHE A 278 -5.12 -5.31 7.12
CA PHE A 278 -5.74 -6.39 6.38
C PHE A 278 -6.07 -7.47 7.39
N SER A 279 -7.35 -7.53 7.78
CA SER A 279 -7.86 -8.64 8.59
C SER A 279 -7.75 -9.91 7.76
N ILE A 280 -6.96 -10.85 8.25
CA ILE A 280 -6.88 -12.21 7.71
C ILE A 280 -8.14 -12.96 8.16
N ASP A 281 -8.40 -12.96 9.47
CA ASP A 281 -9.62 -13.50 10.04
C ASP A 281 -9.83 -12.95 11.47
N ASP A 282 -11.05 -12.49 11.75
CA ASP A 282 -11.55 -12.20 13.10
C ASP A 282 -12.66 -13.17 13.52
N PHE A 283 -12.81 -14.28 12.79
CA PHE A 283 -13.72 -15.40 13.04
C PHE A 283 -15.22 -15.08 13.07
N GLU A 284 -15.60 -13.83 12.79
CA GLU A 284 -17.00 -13.45 12.69
C GLU A 284 -17.67 -14.00 11.44
N ASN A 285 -16.91 -14.15 10.35
CA ASN A 285 -17.44 -14.62 9.07
C ASN A 285 -17.47 -16.16 9.00
N PRO A 286 -18.67 -16.81 8.96
CA PRO A 286 -18.77 -18.27 8.84
C PRO A 286 -18.11 -18.85 7.59
N GLU A 287 -18.08 -18.13 6.47
CA GLU A 287 -17.47 -18.61 5.23
C GLU A 287 -15.94 -18.56 5.27
N LEU A 288 -15.36 -17.61 6.00
CA LEU A 288 -13.90 -17.60 6.25
C LEU A 288 -13.52 -18.73 7.21
N ARG A 289 -14.34 -18.98 8.24
CA ARG A 289 -14.16 -20.10 9.18
C ARG A 289 -14.05 -21.45 8.49
N LYS A 290 -14.78 -21.68 7.39
CA LYS A 290 -14.70 -22.92 6.59
C LYS A 290 -13.37 -23.12 5.87
N LYS A 291 -12.56 -22.06 5.69
CA LYS A 291 -11.26 -22.13 5.02
C LYS A 291 -10.16 -22.68 5.90
N TRP A 292 -10.39 -22.74 7.22
CA TRP A 292 -9.45 -23.30 8.16
C TRP A 292 -9.48 -24.82 8.09
N THR A 293 -8.37 -25.42 7.71
CA THR A 293 -8.19 -26.86 7.75
C THR A 293 -7.30 -27.22 8.94
N MET A 294 -7.73 -28.19 9.74
CA MET A 294 -6.92 -28.75 10.82
C MET A 294 -6.48 -30.16 10.47
N HIS A 295 -5.24 -30.47 10.84
CA HIS A 295 -4.73 -31.83 10.83
C HIS A 295 -4.72 -32.34 12.28
N GLN A 296 -5.43 -33.46 12.53
CA GLN A 296 -5.46 -34.25 13.78
C GLN A 296 -6.28 -33.71 14.97
N THR A 297 -6.83 -32.49 14.92
CA THR A 297 -7.78 -31.96 15.92
C THR A 297 -8.95 -31.21 15.29
N SER A 298 -9.94 -30.85 16.11
CA SER A 298 -11.10 -30.06 15.70
C SER A 298 -10.96 -28.60 16.15
N ILE A 299 -11.27 -27.68 15.23
CA ILE A 299 -11.46 -26.26 15.57
C ILE A 299 -12.87 -26.10 16.10
N SER A 300 -12.99 -25.43 17.23
CA SER A 300 -14.27 -24.97 17.77
C SER A 300 -14.28 -23.44 17.79
N PHE A 301 -15.47 -22.85 17.81
CA PHE A 301 -15.61 -21.40 17.88
C PHE A 301 -16.33 -21.06 19.17
N THR A 302 -15.68 -20.27 20.02
CA THR A 302 -16.24 -19.87 21.31
C THR A 302 -16.92 -18.51 21.20
N LYS A 303 -18.03 -18.36 21.92
CA LYS A 303 -18.77 -17.09 22.09
C LYS A 303 -18.68 -16.55 23.52
N ASP A 304 -17.79 -17.13 24.33
CA ASP A 304 -17.57 -16.74 25.72
C ASP A 304 -16.82 -15.39 25.75
N PRO A 305 -17.42 -14.30 26.27
CA PRO A 305 -16.80 -12.98 26.28
C PRO A 305 -15.45 -12.93 27.02
N ALA A 306 -15.19 -13.82 27.98
CA ALA A 306 -13.89 -13.91 28.66
C ALA A 306 -12.77 -14.42 27.73
N LYS A 307 -13.17 -15.04 26.61
CA LYS A 307 -12.32 -15.70 25.62
C LYS A 307 -12.41 -15.03 24.25
N ILE A 308 -12.85 -13.77 24.19
CA ILE A 308 -12.88 -12.98 22.97
C ILE A 308 -12.14 -11.67 23.24
N LYS A 309 -11.29 -11.27 22.29
CA LYS A 309 -10.60 -9.98 22.33
C LYS A 309 -11.24 -8.96 21.42
N GLN A 310 -11.77 -9.39 20.28
CA GLN A 310 -12.47 -8.54 19.35
C GLN A 310 -13.71 -9.24 18.82
N GLY A 311 -14.82 -8.51 18.71
CA GLY A 311 -16.06 -9.05 18.17
C GLY A 311 -16.82 -9.94 19.16
N PHE A 312 -17.30 -11.08 18.66
CA PHE A 312 -18.23 -12.01 19.31
C PHE A 312 -17.81 -13.48 19.19
N THR A 313 -16.77 -13.78 18.41
CA THR A 313 -16.34 -15.15 18.11
C THR A 313 -14.82 -15.25 18.10
N ALA A 314 -14.27 -16.27 18.75
CA ALA A 314 -12.84 -16.60 18.65
C ALA A 314 -12.64 -18.08 18.33
N ALA A 315 -11.53 -18.42 17.65
CA ALA A 315 -11.19 -19.80 17.33
C ALA A 315 -10.52 -20.47 18.52
N SER A 316 -11.04 -21.60 18.98
CA SER A 316 -10.53 -22.38 20.10
C SER A 316 -10.20 -23.81 19.67
N PHE A 317 -9.03 -24.31 20.05
CA PHE A 317 -8.61 -25.68 19.78
C PHE A 317 -7.82 -26.25 20.96
N TYR A 318 -7.82 -27.57 21.07
CA TYR A 318 -7.15 -28.30 22.15
C TYR A 318 -5.95 -29.05 21.60
N VAL A 319 -4.77 -28.68 22.08
CA VAL A 319 -3.49 -29.32 21.75
C VAL A 319 -3.33 -30.55 22.65
N ARG A 320 -3.10 -31.71 22.03
CA ARG A 320 -2.84 -32.95 22.77
C ARG A 320 -1.40 -33.03 23.23
N GLU A 321 -1.19 -33.69 24.36
CA GLU A 321 0.16 -33.89 24.90
C GLU A 321 1.01 -34.78 23.98
N ASN A 322 2.27 -34.37 23.75
CA ASN A 322 3.28 -35.13 22.99
C ASN A 322 2.86 -35.53 21.57
N VAL A 323 2.01 -34.73 20.92
CA VAL A 323 1.70 -34.90 19.51
C VAL A 323 2.13 -33.64 18.77
N ILE A 324 3.00 -33.80 17.77
CA ILE A 324 3.30 -32.77 16.77
C ILE A 324 2.06 -32.65 15.90
N SER A 325 1.05 -31.99 16.42
CA SER A 325 -0.24 -31.92 15.79
C SER A 325 -0.91 -30.68 16.29
N ASP A 326 -0.94 -29.66 15.45
CA ASP A 326 -2.16 -28.92 15.18
C ASP A 326 -1.82 -27.91 14.10
N VAL A 327 -1.78 -28.38 12.86
CA VAL A 327 -1.55 -27.51 11.71
C VAL A 327 -2.87 -26.88 11.34
N ILE A 328 -3.03 -25.62 11.72
CA ILE A 328 -4.17 -24.81 11.31
C ILE A 328 -3.76 -24.06 10.06
N THR A 329 -4.31 -24.39 8.89
CA THR A 329 -3.98 -23.73 7.61
C THR A 329 -5.11 -22.83 7.13
N ILE A 330 -4.78 -21.61 6.72
CA ILE A 330 -5.69 -20.70 6.02
C ILE A 330 -5.08 -20.22 4.70
N ASN A 331 -5.87 -20.22 3.63
CA ASN A 331 -5.48 -19.66 2.34
C ASN A 331 -5.67 -18.13 2.31
N ILE A 332 -4.58 -17.38 2.12
CA ILE A 332 -4.57 -15.91 2.13
C ILE A 332 -3.92 -15.41 0.83
N PRO A 333 -4.69 -15.08 -0.22
CA PRO A 333 -4.11 -14.52 -1.43
C PRO A 333 -3.75 -13.06 -1.19
N THR A 334 -2.52 -12.75 -0.77
CA THR A 334 -2.11 -11.36 -0.54
C THR A 334 -0.61 -11.15 -0.79
N ASN A 335 -0.28 -10.02 -1.41
CA ASN A 335 1.09 -9.50 -1.42
C ASN A 335 1.41 -8.93 -0.03
N TRP A 336 2.21 -9.66 0.75
CA TRP A 336 2.60 -9.30 2.11
C TRP A 336 3.70 -8.24 2.16
N LYS A 337 4.39 -7.94 1.06
CA LYS A 337 5.51 -6.97 0.99
C LYS A 337 5.16 -5.55 1.47
N LYS A 338 3.87 -5.22 1.54
CA LYS A 338 3.35 -3.93 2.02
C LYS A 338 3.05 -3.89 3.52
N TYR A 339 3.19 -5.00 4.27
CA TYR A 339 2.86 -5.10 5.69
C TYR A 339 4.04 -5.46 6.60
N LYS A 340 4.49 -4.54 7.45
CA LYS A 340 5.63 -4.78 8.35
C LYS A 340 5.37 -5.88 9.38
N TYR A 341 4.12 -6.09 9.79
CA TYR A 341 3.80 -7.01 10.88
C TYR A 341 2.64 -7.95 10.56
N LEU A 342 2.72 -9.16 11.10
CA LEU A 342 1.61 -10.06 11.35
C LEU A 342 1.29 -9.98 12.84
N SER A 343 0.05 -9.71 13.21
CA SER A 343 -0.38 -9.64 14.60
C SER A 343 -1.66 -10.43 14.83
N PHE A 344 -1.80 -11.00 16.02
CA PHE A 344 -2.99 -11.71 16.47
C PHE A 344 -3.01 -11.79 17.99
N PHE A 345 -4.18 -11.95 18.59
CA PHE A 345 -4.30 -12.28 19.99
C PHE A 345 -4.22 -13.80 20.19
N LEU A 346 -3.47 -14.21 21.21
CA LEU A 346 -3.31 -15.60 21.60
C LEU A 346 -3.64 -15.76 23.09
N TYR A 347 -4.55 -16.66 23.39
CA TYR A 347 -4.81 -17.15 24.74
C TYR A 347 -4.21 -18.55 24.89
N TRP A 348 -3.52 -18.79 26.00
CA TRP A 348 -3.10 -20.13 26.39
C TRP A 348 -3.62 -20.50 27.77
N LYS A 349 -4.11 -21.75 27.88
CA LYS A 349 -4.38 -22.42 29.15
C LYS A 349 -3.88 -23.85 29.04
N GLY A 350 -2.64 -24.06 29.48
CA GLY A 350 -2.02 -25.38 29.58
C GLY A 350 -2.46 -26.14 30.83
N ASP A 351 -2.43 -27.47 30.74
CA ASP A 351 -2.73 -28.36 31.86
C ASP A 351 -1.58 -28.44 32.88
N ALA A 352 -0.35 -28.10 32.44
CA ALA A 352 0.84 -28.03 33.28
C ALA A 352 1.71 -26.82 32.89
N PRO A 353 2.46 -26.22 33.84
CA PRO A 353 3.47 -25.24 33.53
C PRO A 353 4.57 -25.87 32.67
N GLY A 354 4.93 -25.22 31.58
CA GLY A 354 5.97 -25.70 30.68
C GLY A 354 6.13 -24.79 29.47
N ARG A 355 7.35 -24.73 28.96
CA ARG A 355 7.66 -24.01 27.72
C ARG A 355 7.00 -24.74 26.55
N ARG A 356 6.27 -24.01 25.72
CA ARG A 356 5.85 -24.47 24.39
C ARG A 356 6.51 -23.63 23.34
N GLU A 357 6.61 -24.18 22.15
CA GLU A 357 7.06 -23.45 20.98
C GLU A 357 5.87 -23.33 20.03
N LEU A 358 5.31 -22.12 19.94
CA LEU A 358 4.35 -21.77 18.89
C LEU A 358 5.15 -21.37 17.67
N THR A 359 4.97 -22.16 16.63
CA THR A 359 5.58 -21.88 15.36
C THR A 359 4.53 -21.49 14.34
N ILE A 360 4.87 -20.43 13.60
CA ILE A 360 4.02 -19.86 12.57
C ILE A 360 4.75 -19.95 11.25
N ASP A 361 4.05 -20.49 10.27
CA ASP A 361 4.55 -20.72 8.94
C ASP A 361 3.77 -19.88 7.92
N ALA A 362 4.45 -19.05 7.13
CA ALA A 362 3.83 -18.35 6.01
C ALA A 362 4.53 -18.79 4.72
N ALA A 363 3.78 -19.29 3.74
CA ALA A 363 4.39 -19.96 2.60
C ALA A 363 3.71 -19.62 1.29
N THR A 364 4.46 -19.78 0.19
CA THR A 364 3.90 -19.71 -1.17
C THR A 364 3.39 -21.06 -1.63
N ASP A 365 3.98 -22.14 -1.13
CA ASP A 365 3.68 -23.54 -1.42
C ASP A 365 4.28 -24.44 -0.33
N ALA A 366 4.06 -25.76 -0.43
CA ALA A 366 4.53 -26.73 0.57
C ALA A 366 6.06 -26.74 0.76
N ASN A 367 6.84 -26.28 -0.23
CA ASN A 367 8.30 -26.35 -0.23
C ASN A 367 8.97 -24.99 0.03
N ASN A 368 8.21 -23.90 0.07
CA ASN A 368 8.73 -22.55 0.26
C ASN A 368 7.97 -21.84 1.39
N TRP A 369 8.51 -21.99 2.60
CA TRP A 369 7.91 -21.51 3.83
C TRP A 369 8.85 -20.59 4.61
N TRP A 370 8.23 -19.62 5.27
CA TRP A 370 8.82 -18.77 6.29
C TRP A 370 8.43 -19.31 7.65
N LEU A 371 9.36 -19.35 8.61
CA LEU A 371 9.09 -19.87 9.94
C LEU A 371 9.45 -18.89 11.04
N ARG A 372 8.57 -18.78 12.02
CA ARG A 372 8.89 -18.12 13.28
C ARG A 372 8.33 -18.88 14.46
N THR A 373 9.24 -19.28 15.34
CA THR A 373 8.94 -19.91 16.61
C THR A 373 9.04 -18.89 17.73
N ASN A 374 8.04 -18.85 18.61
CA ASN A 374 8.11 -18.12 19.88
C ASN A 374 7.75 -19.07 21.01
N ASN A 375 8.40 -18.86 22.16
CA ASN A 375 8.04 -19.59 23.35
C ASN A 375 6.68 -19.11 23.88
N ILE A 376 5.82 -20.02 24.31
CA ILE A 376 4.66 -19.73 25.16
C ILE A 376 4.97 -20.27 26.55
N ASP A 377 5.24 -19.36 27.47
CA ASP A 377 5.49 -19.62 28.89
C ASP A 377 4.53 -18.83 29.81
N TRP A 378 3.47 -18.26 29.24
CA TRP A 378 2.44 -17.49 29.94
C TRP A 378 1.08 -18.15 29.86
N GLN A 379 0.21 -17.88 30.84
CA GLN A 379 -1.22 -18.16 30.74
C GLN A 379 -2.02 -16.89 30.44
N GLY A 380 -3.18 -17.08 29.80
CA GLY A 380 -4.07 -15.99 29.44
C GLY A 380 -3.73 -15.33 28.11
N TRP A 381 -4.32 -14.15 27.90
CA TRP A 381 -4.21 -13.41 26.64
C TRP A 381 -2.89 -12.65 26.49
N ARG A 382 -2.32 -12.72 25.28
CA ARG A 382 -1.23 -11.85 24.83
C ARG A 382 -1.47 -11.42 23.38
N LEU A 383 -1.08 -10.20 23.06
CA LEU A 383 -0.95 -9.77 21.68
C LEU A 383 0.40 -10.26 21.16
N VAL A 384 0.37 -11.10 20.15
CA VAL A 384 1.57 -11.57 19.44
C VAL A 384 1.75 -10.67 18.22
N LYS A 385 2.94 -10.06 18.09
CA LYS A 385 3.28 -9.18 16.97
C LYS A 385 4.60 -9.60 16.35
N LEU A 386 4.52 -10.12 15.14
CA LEU A 386 5.65 -10.68 14.40
C LEU A 386 6.02 -9.76 13.26
N LYS A 387 7.29 -9.41 13.16
CA LYS A 387 7.79 -8.60 12.04
C LYS A 387 8.07 -9.50 10.84
N ILE A 388 7.50 -9.13 9.69
CA ILE A 388 7.48 -9.94 8.47
C ILE A 388 8.83 -9.87 7.75
N TRP A 389 9.37 -8.67 7.53
CA TRP A 389 10.72 -8.49 6.99
C TRP A 389 11.59 -7.64 7.93
N GLN A 390 12.62 -8.24 8.49
CA GLN A 390 13.73 -7.50 9.09
C GLN A 390 15.01 -8.29 8.85
N SER A 391 15.99 -7.65 8.24
CA SER A 391 17.35 -8.18 8.08
C SER A 391 17.90 -8.55 9.46
N GLY A 392 18.31 -9.80 9.65
CA GLY A 392 18.97 -10.27 10.88
C GLY A 392 18.12 -11.10 11.83
N ASN A 393 16.83 -11.28 11.56
CA ASN A 393 16.11 -12.37 12.21
C ASN A 393 16.66 -13.69 11.65
N LYS A 394 17.19 -14.55 12.53
CA LYS A 394 17.67 -15.89 12.20
C LYS A 394 16.48 -16.77 11.82
N PHE A 395 16.01 -16.61 10.60
CA PHE A 395 14.97 -17.45 10.03
C PHE A 395 15.60 -18.74 9.53
N PHE A 396 14.96 -19.87 9.85
CA PHE A 396 15.26 -21.15 9.20
C PHE A 396 14.49 -21.19 7.90
N THR A 397 15.09 -20.70 6.81
CA THR A 397 14.49 -20.79 5.48
C THR A 397 15.26 -21.76 4.61
N HIS A 398 14.55 -22.62 3.87
CA HIS A 398 15.15 -23.33 2.74
C HIS A 398 15.35 -22.41 1.52
N ASN A 399 14.59 -21.29 1.44
CA ASN A 399 14.68 -20.24 0.40
C ASN A 399 14.12 -18.90 0.92
N ASP A 400 14.57 -17.76 0.37
CA ASP A 400 13.97 -16.46 0.69
C ASP A 400 12.46 -16.46 0.33
N PRO A 401 11.54 -16.21 1.29
CA PRO A 401 10.11 -16.26 1.03
C PRO A 401 9.72 -15.15 0.03
N VAL A 402 8.93 -15.53 -0.99
CA VAL A 402 8.37 -14.57 -1.95
C VAL A 402 7.13 -13.93 -1.33
N TRP A 403 7.35 -12.90 -0.51
CA TRP A 403 6.30 -12.19 0.24
C TRP A 403 5.14 -11.69 -0.63
N GLU A 404 5.37 -11.45 -1.93
CA GLU A 404 4.33 -11.06 -2.87
C GLU A 404 3.30 -12.17 -3.16
N ARG A 405 3.59 -13.42 -2.78
CA ARG A 405 2.85 -14.62 -3.18
C ARG A 405 2.59 -15.57 -2.01
N ILE A 406 2.55 -15.07 -0.77
CA ILE A 406 2.09 -15.91 0.35
C ILE A 406 0.68 -16.39 0.03
N THR A 407 0.49 -17.70 0.05
CA THR A 407 -0.77 -18.37 -0.27
C THR A 407 -1.40 -18.97 0.96
N PHE A 408 -0.61 -19.36 1.97
CA PHE A 408 -1.16 -19.87 3.23
C PHE A 408 -0.37 -19.45 4.47
N LEU A 409 -1.06 -19.50 5.61
CA LEU A 409 -0.52 -19.33 6.95
C LEU A 409 -0.84 -20.57 7.77
N ARG A 410 0.16 -21.14 8.45
CA ARG A 410 0.02 -22.24 9.39
C ARG A 410 0.42 -21.83 10.79
N PHE A 411 -0.32 -22.32 11.77
CA PHE A 411 0.07 -22.31 13.18
C PHE A 411 0.32 -23.75 13.57
N TYR A 412 1.36 -24.02 14.34
CA TYR A 412 1.57 -25.32 14.96
C TYR A 412 2.30 -25.17 16.28
N ILE A 413 2.12 -26.14 17.17
CA ILE A 413 2.79 -26.18 18.46
C ILE A 413 3.59 -27.45 18.56
N GLU A 414 4.85 -27.27 18.94
CA GLU A 414 5.77 -28.37 19.14
C GLU A 414 5.57 -28.99 20.53
N GLU A 415 6.07 -30.22 20.67
CA GLU A 415 5.84 -31.15 21.77
C GLU A 415 5.73 -30.52 23.18
N GLY A 416 4.78 -31.01 23.97
CA GLY A 416 4.67 -30.70 25.39
C GLY A 416 3.28 -31.04 25.95
N PRO A 417 3.01 -30.77 27.26
CA PRO A 417 1.71 -31.00 27.89
C PRO A 417 0.53 -30.39 27.13
N GLY A 418 -0.62 -31.05 27.23
CA GLY A 418 -1.87 -30.62 26.60
C GLY A 418 -2.35 -29.25 27.09
N GLY A 419 -3.28 -28.66 26.33
CA GLY A 419 -3.91 -27.41 26.71
C GLY A 419 -4.82 -26.82 25.66
N THR A 420 -5.51 -25.75 26.04
CA THR A 420 -6.42 -25.01 25.15
C THR A 420 -5.78 -23.73 24.64
N ILE A 421 -5.92 -23.50 23.34
CA ILE A 421 -5.51 -22.26 22.67
C ILE A 421 -6.70 -21.56 22.10
N ILE A 422 -6.68 -20.24 22.18
CA ILE A 422 -7.66 -19.39 21.52
C ILE A 422 -6.92 -18.34 20.69
N LEU A 423 -7.30 -18.24 19.42
CA LEU A 423 -6.82 -17.24 18.48
C LEU A 423 -7.92 -16.24 18.18
N ASP A 424 -7.54 -14.96 18.04
CA ASP A 424 -8.46 -13.88 17.68
C ASP A 424 -7.73 -12.74 16.92
N ASP A 425 -8.47 -11.99 16.11
CA ASP A 425 -8.04 -10.81 15.32
C ASP A 425 -6.69 -10.97 14.60
N ILE A 426 -6.61 -11.95 13.70
CA ILE A 426 -5.41 -12.19 12.89
C ILE A 426 -5.37 -11.15 11.77
N LYS A 427 -4.29 -10.36 11.71
CA LYS A 427 -4.18 -9.25 10.76
C LYS A 427 -2.76 -8.94 10.32
N LEU A 428 -2.65 -8.30 9.16
CA LEU A 428 -1.42 -7.71 8.65
C LEU A 428 -1.42 -6.19 8.83
N GLU A 429 -0.33 -5.65 9.35
CA GLU A 429 -0.15 -4.23 9.67
C GLU A 429 0.98 -3.61 8.84
N ARG A 430 0.82 -2.37 8.37
CA ARG A 430 1.76 -1.66 7.49
C ARG A 430 2.99 -1.05 8.17
#